data_AF-A0A4V1TZB2-F1
#
_entry.id   AF-A0A4V1TZB2-F1
#
_cell.length_a   1.000
_cell.length_b   1.000
_cell.length_c   1.000
_cell.angle_alpha   90.00
_cell.angle_beta   90.00
_cell.angle_gamma   90.00
#
_symmetry.space_group_name_H-M   'P 1'
#
loop_
_entity.id
_entity.type
_entity.pdbx_description
1 polymer ?
#
loop_
_entity_poly.entity_id
_entity_poly.type
_entity_poly.pdbx_seq_one_letter_code
_entity_poly.pdbx_strand_id
1 'polypeptide(L)'
;PMDGVGLGWQRPWEVLEHEGPLLMLAYEHRADASWPFAFDCSQTFLARPQALEMTLSLTNQSDRPAPSGLGWHPYFVKRTRSHVAFSATGRWEMGQDKLPTVREPSPGLDADCAFLDVDHCFDGWTGAVELRDELLRLRISSSLRRLVVFTNETREFVAIEPVSHVNNAHNLVAAGADAQSLGLVVLQPGESMSAQMTIEVERAP
;
A
#
# COMPACT_ATOMS: atom_id res chain seq x y z
N PRO A 1 -1.95 -10.84 -15.63
CA PRO A 1 -1.56 -11.40 -14.31
C PRO A 1 -1.07 -10.25 -13.43
N MET A 2 -1.65 -10.09 -12.24
CA MET A 2 -1.24 -9.08 -11.26
C MET A 2 0.06 -9.53 -10.58
N ASP A 3 1.16 -9.62 -11.35
CA ASP A 3 2.47 -10.08 -10.86
C ASP A 3 3.17 -9.04 -9.95
N GLY A 4 2.43 -8.05 -9.42
CA GLY A 4 2.96 -6.86 -8.76
C GLY A 4 2.55 -6.60 -7.30
N VAL A 5 1.71 -7.44 -6.68
CA VAL A 5 1.14 -7.20 -5.31
C VAL A 5 1.76 -8.09 -4.22
N GLY A 6 2.88 -8.77 -4.53
CA GLY A 6 3.58 -9.64 -3.58
C GLY A 6 2.93 -11.01 -3.36
N LEU A 7 3.37 -11.73 -2.34
CA LEU A 7 2.96 -13.13 -2.08
C LEU A 7 1.74 -13.27 -1.18
N GLY A 8 1.62 -12.42 -0.15
CA GLY A 8 0.68 -12.64 0.96
C GLY A 8 -0.79 -12.75 0.55
N TRP A 9 -1.22 -12.08 -0.52
CA TRP A 9 -2.61 -12.08 -0.99
C TRP A 9 -3.07 -13.40 -1.62
N GLN A 10 -2.15 -14.27 -2.05
CA GLN A 10 -2.43 -15.58 -2.66
C GLN A 10 -2.11 -16.75 -1.74
N ARG A 11 -1.84 -16.47 -0.46
CA ARG A 11 -1.36 -17.48 0.49
C ARG A 11 -2.36 -17.57 1.64
N PRO A 12 -2.57 -18.77 2.21
CA PRO A 12 -3.40 -18.92 3.39
C PRO A 12 -2.71 -18.24 4.58
N TRP A 13 -3.51 -17.59 5.41
CA TRP A 13 -3.08 -17.03 6.69
C TRP A 13 -3.73 -17.82 7.82
N GLU A 14 -3.00 -18.02 8.90
CA GLU A 14 -3.48 -18.64 10.11
C GLU A 14 -3.95 -17.57 11.11
N VAL A 15 -5.04 -17.85 11.84
CA VAL A 15 -5.49 -16.99 12.93
C VAL A 15 -4.67 -17.32 14.16
N LEU A 16 -3.88 -16.36 14.65
CA LEU A 16 -3.13 -16.50 15.90
C LEU A 16 -3.97 -16.09 17.11
N GLU A 17 -4.75 -15.02 16.97
CA GLU A 17 -5.56 -14.46 18.04
C GLU A 17 -6.83 -13.82 17.49
N HIS A 18 -7.93 -14.01 18.20
CA HIS A 18 -9.20 -13.34 17.93
C HIS A 18 -9.91 -13.09 19.25
N GLU A 19 -9.87 -11.85 19.74
CA GLU A 19 -10.50 -11.44 20.98
C GLU A 19 -11.17 -10.07 20.83
N GLY A 20 -12.50 -10.05 20.97
CA GLY A 20 -13.29 -8.82 20.86
C GLY A 20 -13.03 -8.08 19.54
N PRO A 21 -12.49 -6.83 19.56
CA PRO A 21 -12.20 -6.07 18.35
C PRO A 21 -10.86 -6.42 17.68
N LEU A 22 -10.06 -7.30 18.27
CA LEU A 22 -8.71 -7.65 17.81
C LEU A 22 -8.73 -8.95 17.00
N LEU A 23 -8.07 -8.93 15.84
CA LEU A 23 -7.75 -10.12 15.04
C LEU A 23 -6.27 -10.07 14.64
N MET A 24 -5.53 -11.14 14.92
CA MET A 24 -4.14 -11.30 14.50
C MET A 24 -4.01 -12.51 13.59
N LEU A 25 -3.43 -12.27 12.42
CA LEU A 25 -3.15 -13.27 11.40
C LEU A 25 -1.64 -13.43 11.22
N ALA A 26 -1.19 -14.64 10.89
CA ALA A 26 0.18 -14.91 10.50
C ALA A 26 0.27 -15.73 9.21
N TYR A 27 1.38 -15.53 8.51
CA TYR A 27 1.75 -16.24 7.29
C TYR A 27 3.26 -16.46 7.30
N GLU A 28 3.68 -17.71 7.20
CA GLU A 28 5.09 -18.08 7.02
C GLU A 28 5.36 -18.42 5.55
N HIS A 29 6.37 -17.79 4.97
CA HIS A 29 6.86 -18.11 3.63
C HIS A 29 8.17 -18.87 3.72
N ARG A 30 8.20 -20.08 3.15
CA ARG A 30 9.45 -20.80 2.91
C ARG A 30 9.99 -20.42 1.54
N ALA A 31 11.30 -20.20 1.45
CA ALA A 31 11.97 -19.87 0.19
C ALA A 31 11.60 -20.86 -0.92
N ASP A 32 11.15 -20.33 -2.05
CA ASP A 32 10.74 -21.10 -3.22
C ASP A 32 11.10 -20.35 -4.52
N ALA A 33 10.63 -20.88 -5.66
CA ALA A 33 10.88 -20.27 -6.96
C ALA A 33 10.17 -18.92 -7.17
N SER A 34 9.08 -18.66 -6.42
CA SER A 34 8.36 -17.39 -6.49
C SER A 34 9.05 -16.30 -5.67
N TRP A 35 9.69 -16.68 -4.56
CA TRP A 35 10.50 -15.79 -3.75
C TRP A 35 11.56 -16.56 -2.95
N PRO A 36 12.86 -16.29 -3.16
CA PRO A 36 13.94 -17.13 -2.65
C PRO A 36 14.42 -16.75 -1.24
N PHE A 37 13.66 -15.92 -0.51
CA PHE A 37 13.95 -15.53 0.87
C PHE A 37 12.81 -15.98 1.76
N ALA A 38 13.11 -16.75 2.81
CA ALA A 38 12.14 -17.08 3.84
C ALA A 38 11.81 -15.86 4.70
N PHE A 39 10.55 -15.72 5.11
CA PHE A 39 10.09 -14.66 6.00
C PHE A 39 8.84 -15.08 6.77
N ASP A 40 8.66 -14.47 7.93
CA ASP A 40 7.38 -14.51 8.65
C ASP A 40 6.68 -13.17 8.46
N CYS A 41 5.36 -13.22 8.30
CA CYS A 41 4.52 -12.05 8.13
C CYS A 41 3.34 -12.12 9.08
N SER A 42 3.02 -11.01 9.72
CA SER A 42 1.87 -10.91 10.62
C SER A 42 1.02 -9.69 10.26
N GLN A 43 -0.30 -9.83 10.37
CA GLN A 43 -1.22 -8.74 10.15
C GLN A 43 -2.23 -8.66 11.30
N THR A 44 -2.27 -7.51 11.95
CA THR A 44 -3.18 -7.23 13.06
C THR A 44 -4.24 -6.24 12.60
N PHE A 45 -5.50 -6.55 12.91
CA PHE A 45 -6.65 -5.68 12.72
C PHE A 45 -7.25 -5.34 14.09
N LEU A 46 -7.58 -4.08 14.29
CA LEU A 46 -8.22 -3.61 15.49
C LEU A 46 -9.40 -2.70 15.13
N ALA A 47 -10.61 -3.21 15.35
CA ALA A 47 -11.85 -2.50 15.07
C ALA A 47 -12.17 -1.50 16.21
N ARG A 48 -12.39 -0.24 15.84
CA ARG A 48 -12.90 0.82 16.71
C ARG A 48 -14.28 1.24 16.22
N PRO A 49 -15.08 1.98 17.03
CA PRO A 49 -16.42 2.40 16.61
C PRO A 49 -16.48 3.15 15.27
N GLN A 50 -15.45 3.93 14.93
CA GLN A 50 -15.37 4.74 13.71
C GLN A 50 -14.01 4.63 13.01
N ALA A 51 -13.23 3.60 13.32
CA ALA A 51 -11.94 3.38 12.68
C ALA A 51 -11.59 1.90 12.59
N LEU A 52 -10.79 1.56 11.59
CA LEU A 52 -10.08 0.30 11.50
C LEU A 52 -8.58 0.59 11.53
N GLU A 53 -7.91 0.10 12.56
CA GLU A 53 -6.45 0.16 12.68
C GLU A 53 -5.86 -1.15 12.16
N MET A 54 -4.82 -1.06 11.33
CA MET A 54 -4.16 -2.20 10.69
C MET A 54 -2.66 -2.07 10.87
N THR A 55 -2.01 -3.16 11.26
CA THR A 55 -0.54 -3.27 11.31
C THR A 55 -0.10 -4.47 10.51
N LEU A 56 0.89 -4.29 9.65
CA LEU A 56 1.52 -5.36 8.87
C LEU A 56 3.00 -5.38 9.21
N SER A 57 3.53 -6.54 9.55
CA SER A 57 4.94 -6.72 9.90
C SER A 57 5.52 -7.90 9.15
N LEU A 58 6.80 -7.79 8.80
CA LEU A 58 7.56 -8.85 8.15
C LEU A 58 8.93 -8.96 8.81
N THR A 59 9.34 -10.20 9.10
CA THR A 59 10.65 -10.54 9.66
C THR A 59 11.40 -11.42 8.66
N ASN A 60 12.64 -11.06 8.32
CA ASN A 60 13.48 -11.87 7.46
C ASN A 60 13.97 -13.13 8.20
N GLN A 61 13.49 -14.30 7.79
CA GLN A 61 13.88 -15.61 8.34
C GLN A 61 14.95 -16.32 7.50
N SER A 62 15.49 -15.64 6.49
CA SER A 62 16.62 -16.14 5.71
C SER A 62 17.94 -15.93 6.46
N ASP A 63 18.94 -16.74 6.13
CA ASP A 63 20.33 -16.59 6.58
C ASP A 63 21.12 -15.50 5.83
N ARG A 64 20.45 -14.75 4.95
CA ARG A 64 21.03 -13.72 4.10
C ARG A 64 20.15 -12.46 4.03
N PRO A 65 20.72 -11.29 3.68
CA PRO A 65 19.95 -10.06 3.51
C PRO A 65 18.85 -10.21 2.46
N ALA A 66 17.64 -9.75 2.77
CA ALA A 66 16.47 -9.88 1.91
C ALA A 66 15.87 -8.51 1.56
N PRO A 67 15.72 -8.17 0.26
CA PRO A 67 14.90 -7.03 -0.12
C PRO A 67 13.47 -7.22 0.39
N SER A 68 12.86 -6.18 0.95
CA SER A 68 11.55 -6.28 1.59
C SER A 68 10.72 -5.03 1.35
N GLY A 69 9.41 -5.23 1.27
CA GLY A 69 8.41 -4.20 1.04
C GLY A 69 7.07 -4.59 1.64
N LEU A 70 6.31 -3.60 2.09
CA LEU A 70 4.98 -3.77 2.66
C LEU A 70 4.00 -2.79 2.03
N GLY A 71 2.73 -3.18 1.96
CA GLY A 71 1.66 -2.30 1.52
C GLY A 71 0.30 -2.97 1.61
N TRP A 72 -0.73 -2.18 1.36
CA TRP A 72 -2.11 -2.65 1.25
C TRP A 72 -2.74 -2.19 -0.05
N HIS A 73 -3.73 -2.94 -0.52
CA HIS A 73 -4.48 -2.61 -1.73
C HIS A 73 -6.00 -2.47 -1.45
N PRO A 74 -6.43 -1.59 -0.54
CA PRO A 74 -7.85 -1.47 -0.19
C PRO A 74 -8.63 -0.79 -1.33
N TYR A 75 -9.82 -1.32 -1.59
CA TYR A 75 -10.76 -0.78 -2.57
C TYR A 75 -11.91 -0.10 -1.83
N PHE A 76 -12.14 1.18 -2.13
CA PHE A 76 -13.25 1.96 -1.59
C PHE A 76 -14.31 2.18 -2.66
N VAL A 77 -15.58 2.07 -2.30
CA VAL A 77 -16.70 2.29 -3.22
C VAL A 77 -16.65 3.71 -3.79
N LYS A 78 -16.72 3.84 -5.11
CA LYS A 78 -16.79 5.13 -5.83
C LYS A 78 -18.25 5.53 -5.99
N ARG A 79 -18.81 6.17 -4.97
CA ARG A 79 -20.19 6.69 -4.98
C ARG A 79 -20.29 7.99 -5.78
N THR A 80 -21.52 8.47 -5.94
CA THR A 80 -21.75 9.77 -6.53
C THR A 80 -21.11 10.86 -5.65
N ARG A 81 -20.49 11.86 -6.30
CA ARG A 81 -19.70 12.92 -5.64
C ARG A 81 -18.48 12.41 -4.85
N SER A 82 -17.99 11.21 -5.15
CA SER A 82 -16.68 10.77 -4.64
C SER A 82 -15.58 11.74 -5.05
N HIS A 83 -14.78 12.16 -4.09
CA HIS A 83 -13.73 13.15 -4.25
C HIS A 83 -12.53 12.76 -3.39
N VAL A 84 -11.35 12.64 -4.02
CA VAL A 84 -10.10 12.23 -3.37
C VAL A 84 -9.16 13.43 -3.22
N ALA A 85 -8.56 13.57 -2.04
CA ALA A 85 -7.62 14.65 -1.76
C ALA A 85 -6.43 14.19 -0.91
N PHE A 86 -5.20 14.47 -1.36
CA PHE A 86 -3.97 14.26 -0.61
C PHE A 86 -2.82 15.11 -1.15
N SER A 87 -1.79 15.28 -0.34
CA SER A 87 -0.58 16.01 -0.73
C SER A 87 0.61 15.07 -0.93
N ALA A 88 1.34 15.29 -2.01
CA ALA A 88 2.59 14.60 -2.33
C ALA A 88 3.62 15.61 -2.86
N THR A 89 4.85 15.17 -3.11
CA THR A 89 5.88 16.00 -3.75
C THR A 89 6.36 15.45 -5.09
N GLY A 90 5.95 14.22 -5.43
CA GLY A 90 6.24 13.62 -6.72
C GLY A 90 5.23 12.58 -7.13
N ARG A 91 5.16 12.36 -8.44
CA ARG A 91 4.43 11.28 -9.09
C ARG A 91 5.38 10.53 -10.00
N TRP A 92 5.27 9.22 -10.03
CA TRP A 92 5.98 8.38 -10.98
C TRP A 92 5.10 8.14 -12.20
N GLU A 93 5.58 8.55 -13.38
CA GLU A 93 4.92 8.29 -14.66
C GLU A 93 5.00 6.82 -15.04
N MET A 94 3.91 6.29 -15.59
CA MET A 94 3.83 4.89 -15.97
C MET A 94 4.10 4.71 -17.45
N GLY A 95 5.02 3.81 -17.79
CA GLY A 95 5.29 3.41 -19.17
C GLY A 95 4.13 2.63 -19.79
N GLN A 96 4.25 2.33 -21.09
CA GLN A 96 3.27 1.50 -21.80
C GLN A 96 3.13 0.08 -21.22
N ASP A 97 4.17 -0.39 -20.53
CA ASP A 97 4.24 -1.64 -19.79
C ASP A 97 3.66 -1.56 -18.37
N LYS A 98 3.10 -0.40 -17.99
CA LYS A 98 2.60 -0.11 -16.63
C LYS A 98 3.68 -0.20 -15.56
N LEU A 99 4.93 0.11 -15.91
CA LEU A 99 6.02 0.24 -14.94
C LEU A 99 6.40 1.71 -14.74
N PRO A 100 6.72 2.14 -13.50
CA PRO A 100 7.28 3.45 -13.24
C PRO A 100 8.53 3.75 -14.07
N THR A 101 8.58 4.93 -14.66
CA THR A 101 9.64 5.37 -15.57
C THR A 101 10.42 6.56 -15.00
N VAL A 102 9.75 7.71 -14.88
CA VAL A 102 10.35 8.97 -14.42
C VAL A 102 9.52 9.55 -13.29
N ARG A 103 10.21 10.19 -12.34
CA ARG A 103 9.59 10.94 -11.25
C ARG A 103 9.44 12.40 -11.67
N GLU A 104 8.21 12.89 -11.67
CA GLU A 104 7.89 14.30 -11.92
C GLU A 104 7.37 14.99 -10.64
N PRO A 105 7.60 16.30 -10.47
CA PRO A 105 6.98 17.05 -9.39
C PRO A 105 5.44 16.99 -9.48
N SER A 106 4.78 16.68 -8.37
CA SER A 106 3.32 16.67 -8.28
C SER A 106 2.88 17.09 -6.88
N PRO A 107 1.86 17.95 -6.73
CA PRO A 107 1.33 18.32 -5.42
C PRO A 107 0.45 17.23 -4.79
N GLY A 108 0.19 16.11 -5.47
CA GLY A 108 -0.83 15.13 -5.11
C GLY A 108 -2.11 15.32 -5.92
N LEU A 109 -3.25 14.94 -5.37
CA LEU A 109 -4.56 15.07 -6.00
C LEU A 109 -5.54 15.87 -5.12
N ASP A 110 -6.44 16.59 -5.76
CA ASP A 110 -7.62 17.23 -5.19
C ASP A 110 -8.68 17.23 -6.30
N ALA A 111 -9.41 16.10 -6.42
CA ALA A 111 -10.17 15.81 -7.64
C ALA A 111 -11.44 14.97 -7.40
N ASP A 112 -12.48 15.27 -8.18
CA ASP A 112 -13.66 14.44 -8.33
C ASP A 112 -13.33 13.12 -9.04
N CYS A 113 -13.83 12.01 -8.52
CA CYS A 113 -13.51 10.66 -9.00
C CYS A 113 -14.36 10.22 -10.21
N ALA A 114 -15.36 11.00 -10.63
CA ALA A 114 -16.33 10.60 -11.67
C ALA A 114 -15.64 10.25 -13.00
N PHE A 115 -14.73 11.14 -13.45
CA PHE A 115 -13.96 10.99 -14.69
C PHE A 115 -12.45 10.91 -14.45
N LEU A 116 -12.03 10.77 -13.20
CA LEU A 116 -10.63 10.66 -12.85
C LEU A 116 -10.06 9.38 -13.46
N ASP A 117 -9.00 9.50 -14.26
CA ASP A 117 -8.20 8.38 -14.75
C ASP A 117 -6.81 8.48 -14.15
N VAL A 118 -6.52 7.60 -13.20
CA VAL A 118 -5.28 7.58 -12.45
C VAL A 118 -4.88 6.14 -12.17
N ASP A 119 -3.59 5.87 -12.34
CA ASP A 119 -2.95 4.59 -12.06
C ASP A 119 -1.48 4.91 -11.77
N HIS A 120 -1.22 5.63 -10.67
CA HIS A 120 0.09 6.22 -10.42
C HIS A 120 0.53 6.04 -8.96
N CYS A 121 1.85 5.85 -8.79
CA CYS A 121 2.51 5.95 -7.50
C CYS A 121 2.94 7.40 -7.22
N PHE A 122 2.56 7.92 -6.07
CA PHE A 122 2.97 9.22 -5.55
C PHE A 122 3.98 9.03 -4.43
N ASP A 123 5.04 9.84 -4.40
CA ASP A 123 6.04 9.85 -3.34
C ASP A 123 6.15 11.22 -2.65
N GLY A 124 6.79 11.24 -1.48
CA GLY A 124 6.71 12.39 -0.58
C GLY A 124 5.27 12.64 -0.10
N TRP A 125 4.42 11.61 -0.14
CA TRP A 125 3.07 11.66 0.39
C TRP A 125 3.13 11.93 1.89
N THR A 126 2.29 12.85 2.36
CA THR A 126 2.29 13.30 3.77
C THR A 126 1.76 12.24 4.75
N GLY A 127 1.29 11.10 4.24
CA GLY A 127 0.82 9.96 5.03
C GLY A 127 -0.66 10.02 5.38
N ALA A 128 -1.43 10.91 4.75
CA ALA A 128 -2.89 10.93 4.86
C ALA A 128 -3.58 11.29 3.53
N VAL A 129 -4.73 10.66 3.28
CA VAL A 129 -5.60 10.89 2.13
C VAL A 129 -7.04 10.91 2.59
N GLU A 130 -7.81 11.87 2.08
CA GLU A 130 -9.25 11.94 2.29
C GLU A 130 -9.99 11.43 1.06
N LEU A 131 -10.99 10.59 1.29
CA LEU A 131 -11.98 10.20 0.29
C LEU A 131 -13.35 10.53 0.87
N ARG A 132 -14.07 11.45 0.25
CA ARG A 132 -15.43 11.81 0.65
C ARG A 132 -16.40 11.54 -0.48
N ASP A 133 -17.63 11.20 -0.14
CA ASP A 133 -18.75 11.10 -1.05
C ASP A 133 -20.01 11.72 -0.42
N GLU A 134 -21.17 11.47 -1.02
CA GLU A 134 -22.47 11.95 -0.53
C GLU A 134 -22.93 11.34 0.81
N LEU A 135 -22.32 10.25 1.26
CA LEU A 135 -22.70 9.49 2.46
C LEU A 135 -21.59 9.48 3.52
N LEU A 136 -20.34 9.33 3.12
CA LEU A 136 -19.20 9.09 4.00
C LEU A 136 -18.06 10.08 3.73
N ARG A 137 -17.35 10.43 4.80
CA ARG A 137 -16.00 10.98 4.75
C ARG A 137 -15.06 9.96 5.36
N LEU A 138 -14.07 9.53 4.57
CA LEU A 138 -13.01 8.64 4.99
C LEU A 138 -11.70 9.42 5.10
N ARG A 139 -10.96 9.16 6.16
CA ARG A 139 -9.55 9.57 6.28
C ARG A 139 -8.71 8.32 6.42
N ILE A 140 -7.82 8.10 5.46
CA ILE A 140 -6.87 7.00 5.47
C ILE A 140 -5.51 7.60 5.83
N SER A 141 -4.90 7.12 6.91
CA SER A 141 -3.56 7.53 7.34
C SER A 141 -2.62 6.34 7.42
N SER A 142 -1.32 6.56 7.23
CA SER A 142 -0.32 5.48 7.24
C SER A 142 1.06 5.93 7.72
N SER A 143 1.81 4.99 8.29
CA SER A 143 3.25 5.17 8.54
C SER A 143 4.10 5.18 7.26
N LEU A 144 3.54 4.73 6.13
CA LEU A 144 4.18 4.72 4.82
C LEU A 144 4.19 6.11 4.18
N ARG A 145 5.04 6.31 3.17
CA ARG A 145 5.32 7.63 2.54
C ARG A 145 5.15 7.64 1.03
N ARG A 146 4.59 6.56 0.49
CA ARG A 146 4.19 6.44 -0.91
C ARG A 146 2.76 5.93 -0.98
N LEU A 147 2.04 6.39 -1.99
CA LEU A 147 0.63 6.11 -2.18
C LEU A 147 0.40 5.77 -3.65
N VAL A 148 -0.11 4.58 -3.95
CA VAL A 148 -0.70 4.32 -5.27
C VAL A 148 -2.18 4.69 -5.21
N VAL A 149 -2.67 5.40 -6.22
CA VAL A 149 -4.10 5.64 -6.38
C VAL A 149 -4.49 5.13 -7.75
N PHE A 150 -5.53 4.29 -7.78
CA PHE A 150 -6.06 3.72 -8.99
C PHE A 150 -7.58 3.86 -9.09
N THR A 151 -8.04 4.53 -10.14
CA THR A 151 -9.43 4.53 -10.61
C THR A 151 -9.49 5.00 -12.05
N ASN A 152 -10.58 4.68 -12.74
CA ASN A 152 -10.94 5.29 -14.02
C ASN A 152 -12.45 5.45 -14.11
N GLU A 153 -12.95 6.12 -15.16
CA GLU A 153 -14.37 6.36 -15.39
C GLU A 153 -15.23 5.10 -15.21
N THR A 154 -14.75 3.96 -15.72
CA THR A 154 -15.49 2.68 -15.72
C THR A 154 -15.39 1.88 -14.41
N ARG A 155 -14.55 2.28 -13.45
CA ARG A 155 -14.42 1.59 -12.16
C ARG A 155 -15.44 2.08 -11.16
N GLU A 156 -16.10 1.16 -10.45
CA GLU A 156 -17.00 1.47 -9.33
C GLU A 156 -16.26 1.64 -7.99
N PHE A 157 -14.94 1.77 -8.04
CA PHE A 157 -14.09 1.90 -6.86
C PHE A 157 -12.94 2.90 -7.07
N VAL A 158 -12.36 3.35 -5.96
CA VAL A 158 -11.05 3.99 -5.89
C VAL A 158 -10.15 3.10 -5.03
N ALA A 159 -9.04 2.62 -5.57
CA ALA A 159 -8.00 1.96 -4.81
C ALA A 159 -7.05 3.03 -4.24
N ILE A 160 -6.75 2.94 -2.95
CA ILE A 160 -5.90 3.89 -2.22
C ILE A 160 -4.89 3.06 -1.44
N GLU A 161 -3.66 3.00 -1.93
CA GLU A 161 -2.73 1.93 -1.58
C GLU A 161 -1.46 2.52 -0.92
N PRO A 162 -1.41 2.59 0.42
CA PRO A 162 -0.17 2.89 1.11
C PRO A 162 0.86 1.80 0.84
N VAL A 163 2.02 2.17 0.30
CA VAL A 163 3.11 1.25 -0.07
C VAL A 163 4.46 1.75 0.44
N SER A 164 5.37 0.85 0.79
CA SER A 164 6.69 1.22 1.31
C SER A 164 7.65 1.67 0.20
N HIS A 165 7.52 1.08 -0.99
CA HIS A 165 8.38 1.35 -2.14
C HIS A 165 7.57 1.63 -3.40
N VAL A 166 8.22 2.28 -4.37
CA VAL A 166 7.68 2.49 -5.73
C VAL A 166 7.52 1.13 -6.42
N ASN A 167 6.49 0.96 -7.25
CA ASN A 167 6.38 -0.21 -8.11
C ASN A 167 7.66 -0.37 -8.96
N ASN A 168 8.01 -1.58 -9.37
CA ASN A 168 9.21 -1.84 -10.18
C ASN A 168 10.56 -1.46 -9.53
N ALA A 169 10.60 -1.17 -8.22
CA ALA A 169 11.82 -0.70 -7.54
C ALA A 169 13.03 -1.63 -7.76
N HIS A 170 12.86 -2.96 -7.77
CA HIS A 170 13.95 -3.90 -8.04
C HIS A 170 14.62 -3.70 -9.40
N ASN A 171 13.82 -3.54 -10.45
CA ASN A 171 14.35 -3.35 -11.80
C ASN A 171 14.98 -1.98 -11.96
N LEU A 172 14.43 -0.94 -11.31
CA LEU A 172 15.02 0.39 -11.29
C LEU A 172 16.37 0.38 -10.57
N VAL A 173 16.51 -0.34 -9.45
CA VAL A 173 17.81 -0.53 -8.77
C VAL A 173 18.79 -1.28 -9.67
N ALA A 174 18.35 -2.35 -10.34
CA ALA A 174 19.19 -3.06 -11.31
C ALA A 174 19.63 -2.18 -12.48
N ALA A 175 18.84 -1.16 -12.83
CA ALA A 175 19.16 -0.13 -13.82
C ALA A 175 19.99 1.06 -13.27
N GLY A 176 20.40 1.02 -11.99
CA GLY A 176 21.28 1.99 -11.37
C GLY A 176 20.61 3.06 -10.50
N ALA A 177 19.29 2.96 -10.26
CA ALA A 177 18.62 3.84 -9.30
C ALA A 177 19.00 3.51 -7.85
N ASP A 178 18.95 4.51 -6.98
CA ASP A 178 19.22 4.32 -5.57
C ASP A 178 18.04 3.61 -4.87
N ALA A 179 18.32 2.49 -4.19
CA ALA A 179 17.30 1.66 -3.55
C ALA A 179 16.53 2.41 -2.44
N GLN A 180 17.23 3.26 -1.68
CA GLN A 180 16.63 4.02 -0.59
C GLN A 180 15.65 5.07 -1.13
N SER A 181 16.01 5.76 -2.22
CA SER A 181 15.14 6.72 -2.91
C SER A 181 13.84 6.08 -3.41
N LEU A 182 13.86 4.79 -3.72
CA LEU A 182 12.71 4.02 -4.16
C LEU A 182 11.92 3.41 -3.00
N GLY A 183 12.42 3.48 -1.77
CA GLY A 183 11.75 2.97 -0.57
C GLY A 183 11.95 1.49 -0.32
N LEU A 184 12.87 0.86 -1.06
CA LEU A 184 13.22 -0.53 -0.85
C LEU A 184 14.08 -0.65 0.40
N VAL A 185 13.71 -1.55 1.30
CA VAL A 185 14.48 -1.86 2.52
C VAL A 185 15.12 -3.22 2.35
N VAL A 186 16.39 -3.35 2.75
CA VAL A 186 17.06 -4.66 2.82
C VAL A 186 17.14 -5.05 4.29
N LEU A 187 16.39 -6.07 4.68
CA LEU A 187 16.40 -6.62 6.04
C LEU A 187 17.55 -7.62 6.19
N GLN A 188 18.40 -7.45 7.20
CA GLN A 188 19.37 -8.47 7.60
C GLN A 188 18.65 -9.70 8.21
N PRO A 189 19.32 -10.86 8.34
CA PRO A 189 18.76 -12.01 9.04
C PRO A 189 18.21 -11.64 10.43
N GLY A 190 16.94 -11.96 10.68
CA GLY A 190 16.23 -11.65 11.92
C GLY A 190 15.72 -10.21 12.05
N GLU A 191 16.05 -9.31 11.13
CA GLU A 191 15.50 -7.95 11.15
C GLU A 191 14.03 -7.93 10.68
N SER A 192 13.31 -6.92 11.16
CA SER A 192 11.89 -6.74 10.86
C SER A 192 11.59 -5.34 10.35
N MET A 193 10.55 -5.24 9.52
CA MET A 193 9.89 -3.97 9.20
C MET A 193 8.40 -4.05 9.52
N SER A 194 7.82 -2.90 9.85
CA SER A 194 6.39 -2.78 10.12
C SER A 194 5.81 -1.56 9.44
N ALA A 195 4.54 -1.68 9.03
CA ALA A 195 3.73 -0.61 8.49
C ALA A 195 2.41 -0.54 9.29
N GLN A 196 1.85 0.67 9.36
CA GLN A 196 0.54 0.91 9.98
C GLN A 196 -0.35 1.65 9.00
N MET A 197 -1.65 1.34 9.03
CA MET A 197 -2.69 2.06 8.32
C MET A 197 -3.92 2.20 9.24
N THR A 198 -4.51 3.38 9.28
CA THR A 198 -5.78 3.62 9.95
C THR A 198 -6.78 4.15 8.94
N ILE A 199 -7.97 3.55 8.90
CA ILE A 199 -9.10 4.01 8.10
C ILE A 199 -10.15 4.54 9.06
N GLU A 200 -10.31 5.84 9.11
CA GLU A 200 -11.32 6.53 9.92
C GLU A 200 -12.54 6.84 9.04
N VAL A 201 -13.75 6.70 9.60
CA VAL A 201 -15.01 6.89 8.89
C VAL A 201 -15.97 7.78 9.67
N GLU A 202 -16.50 8.79 8.98
CA GLU A 202 -17.55 9.66 9.47
C GLU A 202 -18.69 9.71 8.44
N ARG A 203 -19.90 10.04 8.90
CA ARG A 203 -20.99 10.35 7.97
C ARG A 203 -20.78 11.75 7.39
N ALA A 204 -21.05 11.89 6.09
CA ALA A 204 -21.15 13.19 5.47
C ALA A 204 -22.28 14.01 6.14
N PRO A 205 -22.09 15.32 6.36
CA PRO A 205 -23.12 16.22 6.88
C PRO A 205 -24.37 16.28 5.99
#